data_AF-A0A6B3GN92-F1
#
_entry.id   AF-A0A6B3GN92-F1
#
_cell.length_a   1.000
_cell.length_b   1.000
_cell.length_c   1.000
_cell.angle_alpha   90.00
_cell.angle_beta   90.00
_cell.angle_gamma   90.00
#
_symmetry.space_group_name_H-M   'P 1'
#
loop_
_entity.id
_entity.type
_entity.pdbx_description
1 polymer ?
#
loop_
_entity_poly.entity_id
_entity_poly.type
_entity_poly.pdbx_seq_one_letter_code
_entity_poly.pdbx_strand_id
1 'polypeptide(L)'
;VMRMLGEMAAARPSSGSFSAYADQALGRWAGFSIGWLYWFFWVVVLAVEATAGAAILENWIPGVPQWAWALIVMVVLTATNLVSVGSYGEFEFWFAGIKVVA
;
A
#
# COMPACT_ATOMS: atom_id res chain seq x y z
N VAL A 1 -12.19 14.92 -12.41
CA VAL A 1 -12.33 13.65 -11.65
C VAL A 1 -11.89 13.80 -10.19
N MET A 2 -10.64 14.17 -9.88
CA MET A 2 -10.17 14.33 -8.49
C MET A 2 -11.01 15.31 -7.64
N ARG A 3 -11.46 16.44 -8.21
CA ARG A 3 -12.35 17.39 -7.52
C ARG A 3 -13.72 16.78 -7.16
N MET A 4 -14.31 16.05 -8.10
CA MET A 4 -15.63 15.40 -7.90
C MET A 4 -15.54 14.28 -6.87
N LEU A 5 -14.44 13.50 -6.86
CA LEU A 5 -14.17 12.50 -5.81
C LEU A 5 -13.97 13.17 -4.45
N GLY A 6 -13.28 14.31 -4.39
CA GLY A 6 -13.11 15.11 -3.18
C GLY A 6 -14.44 15.65 -2.62
N GLU A 7 -15.32 16.14 -3.50
CA GLU A 7 -16.67 16.60 -3.11
C GLU A 7 -17.53 15.45 -2.58
N MET A 8 -17.45 14.25 -3.17
CA MET A 8 -18.15 13.06 -2.67
C MET A 8 -17.60 12.58 -1.32
N ALA A 9 -16.28 12.61 -1.12
CA ALA A 9 -15.65 12.26 0.16
C ALA A 9 -15.99 13.26 1.27
N ALA A 10 -16.07 14.56 0.95
CA ALA A 10 -16.50 15.59 1.90
C ALA A 10 -17.99 15.47 2.26
N ALA A 11 -18.83 15.10 1.29
CA ALA A 11 -20.27 14.95 1.51
C ALA A 11 -20.63 13.67 2.29
N ARG A 12 -19.86 12.59 2.13
CA ARG A 12 -20.09 11.30 2.80
C ARG A 12 -18.77 10.66 3.23
N PRO A 13 -18.19 11.06 4.37
CA PRO A 13 -16.95 10.49 4.84
C PRO A 13 -17.13 9.00 5.14
N SER A 14 -16.47 8.17 4.34
CA SER A 14 -16.39 6.72 4.48
C SER A 14 -14.93 6.34 4.70
N SER A 15 -14.68 5.42 5.64
CA SER A 15 -13.37 4.79 5.84
C SER A 15 -12.98 3.84 4.70
N GLY A 16 -13.91 3.53 3.79
CA GLY A 16 -13.67 2.71 2.60
C GLY A 16 -12.89 3.44 1.50
N SER A 17 -12.18 2.65 0.69
CA SER A 17 -11.41 3.07 -0.50
C SER A 17 -12.29 3.75 -1.56
N PHE A 18 -11.68 4.33 -2.60
CA PHE A 18 -12.37 4.91 -3.77
C PHE A 18 -13.43 3.98 -4.39
N SER A 19 -13.27 2.66 -4.27
CA SER A 19 -14.28 1.67 -4.65
C SER A 19 -15.62 1.83 -3.91
N ALA A 20 -15.62 2.26 -2.65
CA ALA A 20 -16.83 2.47 -1.86
C ALA A 20 -17.66 3.67 -2.37
N TYR A 21 -17.00 4.72 -2.85
CA TYR A 21 -17.68 5.85 -3.48
C TYR A 21 -18.25 5.48 -4.85
N ALA A 22 -17.52 4.65 -5.61
CA ALA A 22 -18.01 4.14 -6.88
C ALA A 22 -19.21 3.19 -6.71
N ASP A 23 -19.20 2.35 -5.69
CA ASP A 23 -20.35 1.51 -5.33
C ASP A 23 -21.58 2.38 -5.04
N GLN A 24 -21.43 3.39 -4.19
CA GLN A 24 -22.52 4.29 -3.83
C GLN A 24 -23.05 5.14 -4.99
N ALA A 25 -22.19 5.54 -5.92
CA ALA A 25 -22.57 6.43 -7.03
C ALA A 25 -23.12 5.68 -8.25
N LEU A 26 -22.57 4.51 -8.56
CA LEU A 26 -22.82 3.80 -9.83
C LEU A 26 -23.30 2.35 -9.62
N GLY A 27 -23.32 1.87 -8.37
CA GLY A 27 -23.76 0.54 -7.97
C GLY A 27 -22.63 -0.46 -7.74
N ARG A 28 -22.97 -1.60 -7.12
CA ARG A 28 -22.04 -2.66 -6.68
C ARG A 28 -21.04 -3.15 -7.72
N TRP A 29 -21.44 -3.22 -8.99
CA TRP A 29 -20.57 -3.65 -10.09
C TRP A 29 -19.41 -2.68 -10.33
N ALA A 30 -19.64 -1.38 -10.14
CA ALA A 30 -18.64 -0.33 -10.34
C ALA A 30 -17.63 -0.33 -9.17
N GLY A 31 -18.12 -0.48 -7.95
CA GLY A 31 -17.26 -0.66 -6.77
C GLY A 31 -16.35 -1.88 -6.89
N PHE A 32 -16.90 -3.03 -7.30
CA PHE A 32 -16.13 -4.25 -7.55
C PHE A 32 -15.06 -4.04 -8.63
N SER A 33 -15.44 -3.50 -9.79
CA SER A 33 -14.52 -3.26 -10.91
C SER A 33 -13.39 -2.31 -10.54
N ILE A 34 -13.70 -1.21 -9.85
CA ILE A 34 -12.69 -0.23 -9.42
C ILE A 34 -11.77 -0.81 -8.35
N GLY A 35 -12.29 -1.63 -7.43
CA GLY A 35 -11.46 -2.35 -6.45
C GLY A 35 -10.42 -3.24 -7.13
N TRP A 36 -10.84 -4.03 -8.13
CA TRP A 36 -9.93 -4.88 -8.90
C TRP A 36 -8.92 -4.10 -9.74
N LEU A 37 -9.35 -3.04 -10.41
CA LEU A 37 -8.45 -2.18 -11.17
C LEU A 37 -7.41 -1.52 -10.27
N TYR A 38 -7.82 -1.07 -9.08
CA TYR A 38 -6.91 -0.48 -8.10
C TYR A 38 -5.87 -1.49 -7.60
N TRP A 39 -6.31 -2.72 -7.28
CA TRP A 39 -5.40 -3.78 -6.88
C TRP A 39 -4.42 -4.14 -8.00
N PHE A 40 -4.92 -4.33 -9.22
CA PHE A 40 -4.09 -4.65 -10.39
C PHE A 40 -3.08 -3.54 -10.70
N PHE A 41 -3.52 -2.27 -10.62
CA PHE A 41 -2.65 -1.11 -10.78
C PHE A 41 -1.47 -1.17 -9.82
N TRP A 42 -1.72 -1.45 -8.54
CA TRP A 42 -0.64 -1.56 -7.55
C TRP A 42 0.30 -2.73 -7.79
N VAL A 43 -0.21 -3.90 -8.20
CA VAL A 43 0.64 -5.04 -8.57
C VAL A 43 1.60 -4.67 -9.70
N VAL A 44 1.11 -3.96 -10.72
CA VAL A 44 1.94 -3.55 -11.87
C VAL A 44 2.93 -2.46 -11.47
N VAL A 45 2.48 -1.41 -10.79
CA VAL A 45 3.34 -0.29 -10.37
C VAL A 45 4.49 -0.77 -9.49
N LEU A 46 4.19 -1.61 -8.49
CA LEU A 46 5.23 -2.16 -7.61
C LEU A 46 6.27 -2.98 -8.39
N ALA A 47 5.84 -3.79 -9.36
CA ALA A 47 6.77 -4.57 -10.19
C ALA A 47 7.68 -3.66 -11.04
N VAL A 48 7.12 -2.58 -11.59
CA VAL A 48 7.88 -1.59 -12.39
C VAL A 48 8.89 -0.86 -11.50
N GLU A 49 8.46 -0.36 -10.34
CA GLU A 49 9.34 0.35 -9.40
C GLU A 49 10.47 -0.55 -8.88
N ALA A 50 10.17 -1.81 -8.52
CA ALA A 50 11.18 -2.77 -8.10
C ALA A 50 12.21 -3.05 -9.19
N THR A 51 11.77 -3.19 -10.44
CA THR A 51 12.66 -3.43 -11.59
C THR A 51 13.53 -2.22 -11.89
N ALA A 52 12.96 -1.01 -11.82
CA ALA A 52 13.69 0.24 -12.02
C ALA A 52 14.75 0.46 -10.93
N GLY A 53 14.37 0.25 -9.65
CA GLY A 53 15.32 0.33 -8.52
C GLY A 53 16.42 -0.72 -8.63
N ALA A 54 16.08 -1.93 -9.04
CA ALA A 54 17.06 -2.99 -9.25
C ALA A 54 18.08 -2.66 -10.35
N ALA A 55 17.63 -2.07 -11.47
CA ALA A 55 18.53 -1.63 -12.54
C ALA A 55 19.49 -0.53 -12.06
N ILE A 56 19.03 0.40 -11.22
CA ILE A 56 19.91 1.44 -10.64
C ILE A 56 20.97 0.81 -9.74
N LEU A 57 20.58 -0.12 -8.87
CA LEU A 57 21.49 -0.79 -7.95
C LEU A 57 22.51 -1.69 -8.66
N GLU A 58 22.09 -2.39 -9.71
CA GLU A 58 22.98 -3.17 -10.56
C GLU A 58 24.03 -2.29 -11.26
N ASN A 59 23.63 -1.11 -11.73
CA ASN A 59 24.58 -0.15 -12.30
C ASN A 59 25.61 0.36 -11.26
N TRP A 60 25.23 0.46 -10.00
CA TRP A 60 26.14 0.88 -8.92
C TRP A 60 27.05 -0.24 -8.46
N ILE A 61 26.51 -1.46 -8.37
CA ILE A 61 27.21 -2.66 -7.90
C ILE A 61 26.95 -3.79 -8.91
N PRO A 62 27.78 -3.89 -9.96
CA PRO A 62 27.60 -4.85 -11.06
C PRO A 62 27.92 -6.31 -10.67
N GLY A 63 28.22 -6.59 -9.40
CA GLY A 63 28.52 -7.93 -8.89
C GLY A 63 27.30 -8.79 -8.54
N VAL A 64 26.10 -8.20 -8.57
CA VAL A 64 24.83 -8.87 -8.23
C VAL A 64 23.86 -8.71 -9.40
N PRO A 65 23.25 -9.78 -9.91
CA PRO A 65 22.37 -9.70 -11.07
C PRO A 65 21.07 -8.95 -10.75
N GLN A 66 20.49 -8.27 -11.74
CA GLN A 66 19.27 -7.46 -11.61
C GLN A 66 18.14 -8.15 -10.83
N TRP A 67 17.85 -9.42 -11.12
CA TRP A 67 16.76 -10.15 -10.47
C TRP A 67 17.00 -10.32 -8.96
N ALA A 68 18.25 -10.45 -8.54
CA ALA A 68 18.61 -10.56 -7.13
C ALA A 68 18.44 -9.21 -6.42
N TRP A 69 18.79 -8.10 -7.09
CA TRP A 69 18.49 -6.75 -6.57
C TRP A 69 16.99 -6.52 -6.43
N ALA A 70 16.19 -6.91 -7.42
CA ALA A 70 14.73 -6.80 -7.36
C ALA A 70 14.16 -7.62 -6.18
N LEU A 71 14.65 -8.84 -5.98
CA LEU A 71 14.26 -9.68 -4.85
C LEU A 71 14.63 -9.05 -3.50
N ILE A 72 15.84 -8.52 -3.36
CA ILE A 72 16.31 -7.85 -2.14
C ILE A 72 15.42 -6.64 -1.82
N VAL A 73 15.15 -5.78 -2.79
CA VAL A 73 14.28 -4.61 -2.63
C VAL A 73 12.87 -5.04 -2.19
N MET A 74 12.30 -6.05 -2.84
CA MET A 74 10.98 -6.58 -2.49
C MET A 74 10.93 -7.18 -1.08
N VAL A 75 11.96 -7.90 -0.66
CA VAL A 75 12.05 -8.47 0.70
C VAL A 75 12.13 -7.35 1.74
N VAL A 76 12.97 -6.33 1.52
CA VAL A 76 13.10 -5.19 2.45
C VAL A 76 11.79 -4.41 2.56
N LEU A 77 11.13 -4.13 1.42
CA LEU A 77 9.83 -3.46 1.39
C LEU A 77 8.76 -4.25 2.12
N THR A 78 8.70 -5.56 1.89
CA THR A 78 7.73 -6.46 2.54
C THR A 78 8.01 -6.53 4.05
N ALA A 79 9.27 -6.69 4.45
CA ALA A 79 9.66 -6.72 5.86
C ALA A 79 9.28 -5.41 6.57
N THR A 80 9.55 -4.26 5.95
CA THR A 80 9.18 -2.95 6.49
C THR A 80 7.66 -2.81 6.63
N ASN A 81 6.89 -3.26 5.64
CA ASN A 81 5.43 -3.26 5.71
C ASN A 81 4.89 -4.16 6.83
N LEU A 82 5.49 -5.34 7.05
CA LEU A 82 5.09 -6.25 8.12
C LEU A 82 5.44 -5.71 9.52
N VAL A 83 6.63 -5.10 9.67
CA VAL A 83 7.05 -4.46 10.92
C VAL A 83 6.17 -3.25 11.25
N SER A 84 5.72 -2.48 10.25
CA SER A 84 4.81 -1.34 10.44
C SER A 84 3.46 -1.75 11.08
N VAL A 85 2.88 -2.87 10.67
CA VAL A 85 1.60 -3.37 11.22
C VAL A 85 1.78 -4.00 12.60
N GLY A 86 2.89 -4.72 12.81
CA GLY A 86 3.20 -5.35 14.11
C GLY A 86 3.62 -4.33 15.18
N SER A 87 4.49 -3.39 14.84
CA SER A 87 5.03 -2.43 15.82
C SER A 87 3.96 -1.49 16.36
N TYR A 88 2.96 -1.08 15.56
CA TYR A 88 1.88 -0.21 16.03
C TYR A 88 1.05 -0.88 17.14
N GLY A 89 0.69 -2.15 16.98
CA GLY A 89 -0.04 -2.92 17.99
C GLY A 89 0.80 -3.29 19.21
N GLU A 90 2.09 -3.57 19.02
CA GLU A 90 3.02 -3.87 20.13
C GLU A 90 3.32 -2.62 20.96
N PHE A 91 3.51 -1.46 20.32
CA PHE A 91 3.64 -0.18 21.01
C PHE A 91 2.38 0.16 21.81
N GLU A 92 1.18 0.00 21.24
CA GLU A 92 -0.06 0.19 22.00
C GLU A 92 -0.19 -0.79 23.18
N PHE A 93 0.19 -2.05 23.00
CA PHE A 93 0.18 -3.05 24.07
C PHE A 93 1.10 -2.67 25.24
N TRP A 94 2.35 -2.31 24.96
CA TRP A 94 3.30 -1.88 25.99
C TRP A 94 2.85 -0.59 26.69
N PHE A 95 2.32 0.39 25.94
CA PHE A 95 1.78 1.62 26.53
C PHE A 95 0.51 1.41 27.35
N ALA A 96 -0.38 0.51 26.94
CA ALA A 96 -1.54 0.10 27.73
C ALA A 96 -1.10 -0.62 29.01
N GLY A 97 -0.08 -1.48 28.94
CA GLY A 97 0.52 -2.14 30.10
C GLY A 97 1.05 -1.14 31.13
N ILE A 98 1.76 -0.10 30.68
CA ILE A 98 2.24 0.98 31.57
C ILE A 98 1.06 1.70 32.26
N LYS A 99 -0.04 1.97 31.54
CA LYS A 99 -1.23 2.63 32.10
C LYS A 99 -1.99 1.81 33.15
N VAL A 100 -1.82 0.48 33.15
CA VAL A 100 -2.48 -0.41 34.12
C VAL A 100 -1.64 -0.55 35.39
N VAL A 101 -0.32 -0.39 35.27
CA VAL A 101 0.63 -0.54 36.38
C VAL A 101 0.92 0.79 37.10
N ALA A 102 0.84 1.92 36.40
CA ALA A 102 0.95 3.28 36.95
C ALA A 102 -0.40 3.84 37.37
#